data_AF-A0A7S0WUG3-F1
#
_entry.id   AF-A0A7S0WUG3-F1
#
_cell.length_a   1.000
_cell.length_b   1.000
_cell.length_c   1.000
_cell.angle_alpha   90.00
_cell.angle_beta   90.00
_cell.angle_gamma   90.00
#
_symmetry.space_group_name_H-M   'P 1'
#
loop_
_entity.id
_entity.type
_entity.pdbx_description
1 polymer ?
#
loop_
_entity_poly.entity_id
_entity_poly.type
_entity_poly.pdbx_seq_one_letter_code
_entity_poly.pdbx_strand_id
1 'polypeptide(L)'
;HGFPKVMGILTHLDGFQDQKALKKTKKKLKARFWTEIYDGAKLFYLSGIQHGKYLKREVLNLARFISVMKTRPLTWRLAHPYVIADRFEDITARELVRTAPKCDRDVVLYGYLRGANLKPDARVHIAGVGDYTIQELDVLPDPCPLPESLKRRGLNDKDRLLYAPMADVGGMLYDKDAVYIDIPDWKVQYSRADGTGGSGPGGEQEGEVMVRQLQTTQLAVDEKLAASKIRMFQGGKLLSAHETLDSQDPDDDEEDDEDDEGMSGSDDEGGSDAGEGSDWSSDGDDDDGPHAHKLGASAAAGGKARVRPQAVAGSDGRVRRRALFGDDAVDVAAGSEDEEDSEGEEDAQEGLFGRG
;
A
#
# COMPACT_ATOMS: atom_id res chain seq x y z
N HIS A 1 -33.74 6.66 -17.41
CA HIS A 1 -33.46 5.23 -17.14
C HIS A 1 -32.88 4.53 -18.37
N GLY A 2 -33.69 4.05 -19.32
CA GLY A 2 -33.21 3.26 -20.47
C GLY A 2 -32.90 1.79 -20.10
N PHE A 3 -32.73 0.92 -21.10
CA PHE A 3 -32.55 -0.51 -20.88
C PHE A 3 -31.07 -0.92 -20.96
N PRO A 4 -30.41 -1.25 -19.83
CA PRO A 4 -29.06 -1.78 -19.83
C PRO A 4 -29.04 -3.23 -20.33
N LYS A 5 -27.85 -3.77 -20.58
CA LYS A 5 -27.67 -5.19 -20.90
C LYS A 5 -27.82 -6.02 -19.63
N VAL A 6 -28.86 -6.87 -19.56
CA VAL A 6 -29.17 -7.70 -18.39
C VAL A 6 -28.68 -9.14 -18.59
N MET A 7 -28.22 -9.78 -17.51
CA MET A 7 -28.00 -11.22 -17.44
C MET A 7 -28.71 -11.76 -16.19
N GLY A 8 -29.45 -12.86 -16.33
CA GLY A 8 -30.14 -13.50 -15.22
C GLY A 8 -29.26 -14.53 -14.52
N ILE A 9 -29.41 -14.68 -13.22
CA ILE A 9 -28.81 -15.77 -12.42
C ILE A 9 -29.93 -16.43 -11.64
N LEU A 10 -30.08 -17.74 -11.76
CA LEU A 10 -31.05 -18.53 -11.00
C LEU A 10 -30.32 -19.38 -9.95
N THR A 11 -30.57 -19.08 -8.69
CA THR A 11 -30.02 -19.73 -7.48
C THR A 11 -31.04 -20.69 -6.86
N HIS A 12 -30.73 -21.26 -5.68
CA HIS A 12 -31.60 -22.14 -4.88
C HIS A 12 -32.16 -23.34 -5.66
N LEU A 13 -31.31 -23.93 -6.51
CA LEU A 13 -31.63 -25.10 -7.34
C LEU A 13 -31.46 -26.43 -6.59
N ASP A 14 -30.74 -26.39 -5.46
CA ASP A 14 -30.55 -27.40 -4.44
C ASP A 14 -31.84 -27.69 -3.64
N GLY A 15 -32.72 -26.70 -3.47
CA GLY A 15 -34.04 -26.86 -2.85
C GLY A 15 -35.02 -27.78 -3.60
N PHE A 16 -34.66 -28.31 -4.77
CA PHE A 16 -35.50 -29.21 -5.56
C PHE A 16 -35.13 -30.68 -5.38
N GLN A 17 -35.95 -31.41 -4.62
CA GLN A 17 -35.84 -32.87 -4.48
C GLN A 17 -36.12 -33.62 -5.80
N ASP A 18 -37.09 -33.16 -6.61
CA ASP A 18 -37.42 -33.78 -7.90
C ASP A 18 -36.77 -33.06 -9.10
N GLN A 19 -36.00 -33.85 -9.87
CA GLN A 19 -35.35 -33.43 -11.11
C GLN A 19 -36.33 -33.12 -12.26
N LYS A 20 -37.55 -33.68 -12.27
CA LYS A 20 -38.57 -33.33 -13.28
C LYS A 20 -39.17 -31.96 -12.99
N ALA A 21 -39.54 -31.68 -11.73
CA ALA A 21 -39.95 -30.37 -11.24
C ALA A 21 -38.89 -29.31 -11.49
N LEU A 22 -37.62 -29.57 -11.15
CA LEU A 22 -36.48 -28.68 -11.41
C LEU A 22 -36.38 -28.29 -12.90
N LYS A 23 -36.46 -29.27 -13.81
CA LYS A 23 -36.41 -29.04 -15.27
C LYS A 23 -37.63 -28.24 -15.76
N LYS A 24 -38.83 -28.53 -15.25
CA LYS A 24 -40.07 -27.79 -15.57
C LYS A 24 -39.99 -26.33 -15.12
N THR A 25 -39.52 -26.07 -13.90
CA THR A 25 -39.36 -24.72 -13.34
C THR A 25 -38.27 -23.94 -14.06
N LYS A 26 -37.10 -24.54 -14.35
CA LYS A 26 -36.05 -23.91 -15.18
C LYS A 26 -36.60 -23.50 -16.55
N LYS A 27 -37.40 -24.35 -17.23
CA LYS A 27 -38.04 -23.99 -18.52
C LYS A 27 -39.04 -22.84 -18.36
N LYS A 28 -39.89 -22.85 -17.32
CA LYS A 28 -40.89 -21.79 -17.05
C LYS A 28 -40.22 -20.44 -16.78
N LEU A 29 -39.22 -20.40 -15.89
CA LEU A 29 -38.51 -19.17 -15.54
C LEU A 29 -37.67 -18.65 -16.70
N LYS A 30 -37.00 -19.52 -17.47
CA LYS A 30 -36.30 -19.12 -18.69
C LYS A 30 -37.24 -18.47 -19.72
N ALA A 31 -38.40 -19.09 -19.97
CA ALA A 31 -39.38 -18.53 -20.91
C ALA A 31 -39.91 -17.17 -20.44
N ARG A 32 -40.23 -17.03 -19.14
CA ARG A 32 -40.66 -15.75 -18.55
C ARG A 32 -39.57 -14.67 -18.66
N PHE A 33 -38.33 -15.00 -18.35
CA PHE A 33 -37.19 -14.09 -18.47
C PHE A 33 -36.98 -13.63 -19.93
N TRP A 34 -37.18 -14.52 -20.90
CA TRP A 34 -37.13 -14.18 -22.32
C TRP A 34 -38.27 -13.24 -22.76
N THR A 35 -39.49 -13.40 -22.22
CA THR A 35 -40.60 -12.47 -22.49
C THR A 35 -40.48 -11.11 -21.79
N GLU A 36 -39.75 -11.03 -20.67
CA GLU A 36 -39.59 -9.79 -19.88
C GLU A 36 -38.35 -8.97 -20.26
N ILE A 37 -37.36 -9.57 -20.92
CA ILE A 37 -36.03 -8.97 -21.19
C ILE A 37 -35.75 -8.88 -22.70
N TYR A 38 -35.51 -10.02 -23.36
CA TYR A 38 -35.51 -10.22 -24.81
C TYR A 38 -35.31 -11.72 -25.10
N ASP A 39 -35.74 -12.21 -26.26
CA ASP A 39 -35.56 -13.62 -26.61
C ASP A 39 -34.07 -13.99 -26.78
N GLY A 40 -33.67 -15.16 -26.30
CA GLY A 40 -32.27 -15.57 -26.26
C GLY A 40 -31.42 -14.93 -25.14
N ALA A 41 -32.00 -14.11 -24.25
CA ALA A 41 -31.29 -13.51 -23.11
C ALA A 41 -30.58 -14.55 -22.23
N LYS A 42 -29.40 -14.21 -21.69
CA LYS A 42 -28.55 -15.17 -20.97
C LYS A 42 -29.05 -15.34 -19.54
N LEU A 43 -29.31 -16.60 -19.17
CA LEU A 43 -29.72 -17.03 -17.84
C LEU A 43 -28.75 -18.12 -17.35
N PHE A 44 -28.06 -17.83 -16.25
CA PHE A 44 -27.14 -18.74 -15.57
C PHE A 44 -27.87 -19.53 -14.47
N TYR A 45 -27.28 -20.65 -14.08
CA TYR A 45 -27.79 -21.54 -13.04
C TYR A 45 -26.66 -21.77 -12.04
N LEU A 46 -26.88 -21.44 -10.76
CA LEU A 46 -25.99 -21.79 -9.66
C LEU A 46 -26.64 -22.91 -8.86
N SER A 47 -26.01 -24.09 -8.86
CA SER A 47 -26.64 -25.34 -8.42
C SER A 47 -26.88 -25.38 -6.91
N GLY A 48 -26.03 -24.72 -6.12
CA GLY A 48 -26.16 -24.61 -4.67
C GLY A 48 -24.92 -23.96 -4.03
N ILE A 49 -24.89 -23.95 -2.69
CA ILE A 49 -23.80 -23.37 -1.90
C ILE A 49 -23.03 -24.49 -1.17
N GLN A 50 -21.70 -24.40 -1.16
CA GLN A 50 -20.79 -25.32 -0.45
C GLN A 50 -19.78 -24.49 0.37
N HIS A 51 -19.65 -24.78 1.67
CA HIS A 51 -18.77 -24.02 2.58
C HIS A 51 -18.99 -22.48 2.50
N GLY A 52 -20.25 -22.06 2.47
CA GLY A 52 -20.65 -20.65 2.34
C GLY A 52 -20.41 -20.01 0.97
N LYS A 53 -19.87 -20.74 -0.02
CA LYS A 53 -19.49 -20.20 -1.35
C LYS A 53 -20.15 -20.98 -2.49
N TYR A 54 -20.41 -20.32 -3.61
CA TYR A 54 -20.94 -20.98 -4.81
C TYR A 54 -19.87 -21.86 -5.49
N LEU A 55 -20.30 -22.87 -6.26
CA LEU A 55 -19.40 -23.79 -6.95
C LEU A 55 -18.46 -23.04 -7.91
N LYS A 56 -17.13 -23.13 -7.66
CA LYS A 56 -16.09 -22.40 -8.40
C LYS A 56 -16.24 -22.48 -9.93
N ARG A 57 -16.60 -23.65 -10.48
CA ARG A 57 -16.81 -23.87 -11.93
C ARG A 57 -17.98 -23.07 -12.50
N GLU A 58 -19.04 -22.89 -11.74
CA GLU A 58 -20.23 -22.14 -12.17
C GLU A 58 -19.97 -20.64 -12.12
N VAL A 59 -19.32 -20.17 -11.05
CA VAL A 59 -18.85 -18.78 -10.90
C VAL A 59 -17.84 -18.41 -11.99
N LEU A 60 -16.85 -19.27 -12.27
CA LEU A 60 -15.87 -19.04 -13.34
C LEU A 60 -16.52 -18.96 -14.73
N ASN A 61 -17.56 -19.74 -14.98
CA ASN A 61 -18.33 -19.65 -16.22
C ASN A 61 -19.11 -18.33 -16.31
N LEU A 62 -19.76 -17.90 -15.23
CA LEU A 62 -20.44 -16.60 -15.14
C LEU A 62 -19.46 -15.43 -15.37
N ALA A 63 -18.31 -15.45 -14.67
CA ALA A 63 -17.27 -14.42 -14.78
C ALA A 63 -16.75 -14.26 -16.22
N ARG A 64 -16.58 -15.36 -16.96
CA ARG A 64 -16.19 -15.34 -18.38
C ARG A 64 -17.21 -14.62 -19.29
N PHE A 65 -18.50 -14.65 -18.94
CA PHE A 65 -19.52 -13.90 -19.67
C PHE A 65 -19.61 -12.43 -19.25
N ILE A 66 -19.26 -12.11 -17.99
CA ILE A 66 -19.14 -10.73 -17.49
C ILE A 66 -17.93 -10.03 -18.14
N SER A 67 -16.75 -10.67 -18.21
CA SER A 67 -15.55 -10.04 -18.77
C SER A 67 -15.64 -9.74 -20.27
N VAL A 68 -16.41 -10.54 -21.04
CA VAL A 68 -16.66 -10.31 -22.48
C VAL A 68 -17.93 -9.48 -22.72
N MET A 69 -18.51 -8.89 -21.66
CA MET A 69 -19.79 -8.18 -21.71
C MET A 69 -19.66 -6.77 -22.30
N LYS A 70 -19.59 -6.65 -23.64
CA LYS A 70 -19.80 -5.35 -24.31
C LYS A 70 -21.08 -4.69 -23.81
N THR A 71 -20.97 -3.50 -23.23
CA THR A 71 -22.08 -2.68 -22.72
C THR A 71 -22.77 -1.94 -23.88
N ARG A 72 -23.96 -1.39 -23.64
CA ARG A 72 -24.65 -0.49 -24.57
C ARG A 72 -24.55 0.93 -24.02
N PRO A 73 -24.07 1.94 -24.78
CA PRO A 73 -24.18 3.33 -24.37
C PRO A 73 -25.66 3.72 -24.24
N LEU A 74 -25.99 4.48 -23.20
CA LEU A 74 -27.31 5.04 -22.98
C LEU A 74 -27.19 6.56 -23.05
N THR A 75 -28.02 7.23 -23.85
CA THR A 75 -27.91 8.67 -24.13
C THR A 75 -27.80 9.52 -22.86
N TRP A 76 -28.62 9.21 -21.84
CA TRP A 76 -28.55 9.89 -20.54
C TRP A 76 -27.18 9.77 -19.86
N ARG A 77 -26.56 8.60 -19.91
CA ARG A 77 -25.24 8.32 -19.30
C ARG A 77 -24.07 8.87 -20.12
N LEU A 78 -24.27 9.19 -21.40
CA LEU A 78 -23.25 9.90 -22.20
C LEU A 78 -23.37 11.42 -22.05
N ALA A 79 -24.58 11.94 -21.89
CA ALA A 79 -24.85 13.38 -21.85
C ALA A 79 -24.61 14.05 -20.49
N HIS A 80 -24.54 13.27 -19.39
CA HIS A 80 -24.37 13.80 -18.04
C HIS A 80 -23.17 13.16 -17.34
N PRO A 81 -22.37 13.93 -16.58
CA PRO A 81 -21.41 13.37 -15.64
C PRO A 81 -22.17 12.71 -14.49
N TYR A 82 -21.66 11.58 -14.00
CA TYR A 82 -22.13 10.97 -12.76
C TYR A 82 -21.00 10.21 -12.06
N VAL A 83 -20.95 10.32 -10.74
CA VAL A 83 -20.05 9.56 -9.88
C VAL A 83 -20.87 8.50 -9.16
N ILE A 84 -20.26 7.34 -8.88
CA ILE A 84 -20.74 6.42 -7.85
C ILE A 84 -19.73 6.57 -6.72
N ALA A 85 -20.17 7.00 -5.55
CA ALA A 85 -19.27 7.17 -4.41
C ALA A 85 -18.87 5.79 -3.88
N ASP A 86 -17.57 5.50 -3.96
CA ASP A 86 -16.95 4.26 -3.48
C ASP A 86 -16.46 4.42 -2.02
N ARG A 87 -16.17 5.67 -1.59
CA ARG A 87 -15.84 6.09 -0.21
C ARG A 87 -16.44 7.49 0.05
N PHE A 88 -16.88 7.76 1.29
CA PHE A 88 -17.28 9.10 1.75
C PHE A 88 -16.56 9.43 3.06
N GLU A 89 -16.30 10.70 3.29
CA GLU A 89 -15.73 11.22 4.54
C GLU A 89 -16.46 12.49 4.98
N ASP A 90 -16.53 12.71 6.29
CA ASP A 90 -17.14 13.88 6.93
C ASP A 90 -16.01 14.68 7.56
N ILE A 91 -15.60 15.76 6.88
CA ILE A 91 -14.44 16.60 7.24
C ILE A 91 -14.81 17.71 8.23
N THR A 92 -16.08 17.79 8.62
CA THR A 92 -16.60 18.81 9.55
C THR A 92 -15.80 18.86 10.84
N ALA A 93 -15.37 20.05 11.26
CA ALA A 93 -14.58 20.25 12.46
C ALA A 93 -15.28 19.61 13.70
N ARG A 94 -14.58 18.68 14.36
CA ARG A 94 -15.14 17.85 15.45
C ARG A 94 -15.77 18.67 16.58
N GLU A 95 -15.25 19.87 16.84
CA GLU A 95 -15.79 20.80 17.86
C GLU A 95 -17.15 21.41 17.48
N LEU A 96 -17.39 21.68 16.18
CA LEU A 96 -18.70 22.11 15.69
C LEU A 96 -19.72 20.99 15.84
N VAL A 97 -19.34 19.74 15.51
CA VAL A 97 -20.19 18.57 15.69
C VAL A 97 -20.47 18.31 17.19
N ARG A 98 -19.50 18.57 18.08
CA ARG A 98 -19.65 18.44 19.54
C ARG A 98 -20.60 19.48 20.13
N THR A 99 -20.52 20.73 19.68
CA THR A 99 -21.35 21.84 20.17
C THR A 99 -22.74 21.87 19.54
N ALA A 100 -22.85 21.52 18.26
CA ALA A 100 -24.10 21.50 17.49
C ALA A 100 -24.22 20.21 16.65
N PRO A 101 -24.70 19.09 17.21
CA PRO A 101 -24.76 17.79 16.50
C PRO A 101 -25.61 17.76 15.21
N LYS A 102 -26.44 18.79 14.99
CA LYS A 102 -27.28 19.00 13.80
C LYS A 102 -26.83 20.19 12.94
N CYS A 103 -25.56 20.61 13.02
CA CYS A 103 -24.99 21.51 12.03
C CYS A 103 -25.04 20.88 10.62
N ASP A 104 -25.02 21.74 9.60
CA ASP A 104 -24.62 21.34 8.25
C ASP A 104 -23.18 20.79 8.27
N ARG A 105 -22.86 19.91 7.33
CA ARG A 105 -21.60 19.14 7.33
C ARG A 105 -20.95 19.13 5.97
N ASP A 106 -19.65 19.31 5.96
CA ASP A 106 -18.82 19.21 4.77
C ASP A 106 -18.41 17.75 4.57
N VAL A 107 -18.75 17.21 3.39
CA VAL A 107 -18.63 15.78 3.07
C VAL A 107 -17.88 15.61 1.75
N VAL A 108 -16.78 14.87 1.79
CA VAL A 108 -15.99 14.50 0.61
C VAL A 108 -16.49 13.17 0.06
N LEU A 109 -16.69 13.09 -1.26
CA LEU A 109 -17.17 11.90 -1.95
C LEU A 109 -16.14 11.43 -2.97
N TYR A 110 -15.51 10.29 -2.69
CA TYR A 110 -14.52 9.67 -3.57
C TYR A 110 -15.17 8.60 -4.44
N GLY A 111 -14.84 8.55 -5.72
CA GLY A 111 -15.23 7.47 -6.61
C GLY A 111 -14.98 7.81 -8.07
N TYR A 112 -15.05 6.80 -8.93
CA TYR A 112 -14.76 6.99 -10.36
C TYR A 112 -15.82 7.86 -11.05
N LEU A 113 -15.37 8.90 -11.76
CA LEU A 113 -16.19 9.68 -12.69
C LEU A 113 -16.61 8.82 -13.89
N ARG A 114 -17.87 8.95 -14.31
CA ARG A 114 -18.48 8.18 -15.41
C ARG A 114 -19.37 9.09 -16.25
N GLY A 115 -19.45 8.80 -17.55
CA GLY A 115 -20.29 9.55 -18.49
C GLY A 115 -19.54 10.71 -19.14
N ALA A 116 -20.07 11.92 -19.04
CA ALA A 116 -19.39 13.13 -19.49
C ALA A 116 -18.38 13.64 -18.43
N ASN A 117 -17.54 14.60 -18.83
CA ASN A 117 -16.64 15.29 -17.90
C ASN A 117 -17.44 16.13 -16.88
N LEU A 118 -17.06 16.06 -15.61
CA LEU A 118 -17.57 16.93 -14.56
C LEU A 118 -16.82 18.26 -14.59
N LYS A 119 -17.49 19.35 -14.21
CA LYS A 119 -16.90 20.69 -14.12
C LYS A 119 -16.74 21.09 -12.64
N PRO A 120 -15.77 21.95 -12.29
CA PRO A 120 -15.81 22.68 -11.03
C PRO A 120 -17.11 23.50 -10.94
N ASP A 121 -17.52 23.84 -9.71
CA ASP A 121 -18.74 24.61 -9.38
C ASP A 121 -20.06 24.03 -9.93
N ALA A 122 -20.06 22.78 -10.44
CA ALA A 122 -21.24 22.19 -11.01
C ALA A 122 -22.29 21.89 -9.93
N ARG A 123 -23.56 22.16 -10.25
CA ARG A 123 -24.68 21.68 -9.43
C ARG A 123 -24.85 20.18 -9.61
N VAL A 124 -24.95 19.46 -8.49
CA VAL A 124 -25.05 18.00 -8.41
C VAL A 124 -26.29 17.60 -7.62
N HIS A 125 -26.91 16.48 -7.99
CA HIS A 125 -28.02 15.89 -7.25
C HIS A 125 -27.56 14.61 -6.56
N ILE A 126 -27.55 14.62 -5.23
CA ILE A 126 -27.26 13.43 -4.41
C ILE A 126 -28.58 12.68 -4.20
N ALA A 127 -28.73 11.55 -4.87
CA ALA A 127 -29.97 10.79 -4.94
C ALA A 127 -30.47 10.38 -3.54
N GLY A 128 -31.64 10.91 -3.14
CA GLY A 128 -32.24 10.67 -1.83
C GLY A 128 -31.82 11.65 -0.73
N VAL A 129 -30.91 12.61 -1.00
CA VAL A 129 -30.50 13.66 -0.07
C VAL A 129 -30.94 15.04 -0.56
N GLY A 130 -30.55 15.44 -1.78
CA GLY A 130 -30.93 16.77 -2.32
C GLY A 130 -30.02 17.29 -3.42
N ASP A 131 -30.25 18.54 -3.82
CA ASP A 131 -29.41 19.29 -4.74
C ASP A 131 -28.33 20.06 -3.97
N TYR A 132 -27.09 20.00 -4.44
CA TYR A 132 -25.93 20.69 -3.89
C TYR A 132 -25.10 21.34 -5.02
N THR A 133 -24.09 22.12 -4.64
CA THR A 133 -23.04 22.61 -5.55
C THR A 133 -21.71 22.06 -5.08
N ILE A 134 -20.84 21.68 -6.01
CA ILE A 134 -19.46 21.25 -5.69
C ILE A 134 -18.68 22.45 -5.13
N GLN A 135 -17.99 22.28 -4.00
CA GLN A 135 -17.08 23.29 -3.44
C GLN A 135 -15.64 23.12 -3.99
N GLU A 136 -15.18 21.87 -4.13
CA GLU A 136 -13.81 21.49 -4.51
C GLU A 136 -13.86 20.21 -5.36
N LEU A 137 -12.92 20.05 -6.30
CA LEU A 137 -12.94 18.96 -7.30
C LEU A 137 -11.51 18.53 -7.69
N ASP A 138 -10.92 17.63 -6.91
CA ASP A 138 -9.60 17.07 -7.21
C ASP A 138 -9.65 15.78 -8.05
N VAL A 139 -8.60 15.58 -8.85
CA VAL A 139 -8.33 14.34 -9.57
C VAL A 139 -7.24 13.56 -8.85
N LEU A 140 -7.60 12.40 -8.31
CA LEU A 140 -6.69 11.50 -7.60
C LEU A 140 -6.17 10.38 -8.51
N PRO A 141 -4.98 9.80 -8.23
CA PRO A 141 -4.48 8.63 -8.95
C PRO A 141 -5.42 7.42 -8.75
N ASP A 142 -5.53 6.59 -9.79
CA ASP A 142 -6.37 5.39 -9.80
C ASP A 142 -5.86 4.36 -8.76
N PRO A 143 -6.69 3.91 -7.79
CA PRO A 143 -6.31 2.90 -6.80
C PRO A 143 -6.38 1.46 -7.33
N CYS A 144 -6.85 1.23 -8.55
CA CYS A 144 -6.84 -0.06 -9.27
C CYS A 144 -6.46 0.15 -10.75
N PRO A 145 -5.24 0.64 -11.04
CA PRO A 145 -4.82 0.95 -12.40
C PRO A 145 -4.84 -0.28 -13.30
N LEU A 146 -5.15 -0.06 -14.58
CA LEU A 146 -5.14 -1.12 -15.59
C LEU A 146 -3.70 -1.56 -15.89
N PRO A 147 -3.43 -2.88 -16.06
CA PRO A 147 -2.09 -3.37 -16.34
C PRO A 147 -1.63 -2.95 -17.73
N GLU A 148 -0.51 -2.22 -17.79
CA GLU A 148 0.09 -1.64 -19.01
C GLU A 148 0.28 -2.66 -20.15
N SER A 149 0.61 -3.90 -19.80
CA SER A 149 0.88 -5.00 -20.74
C SER A 149 -0.38 -5.63 -21.37
N LEU A 150 -1.32 -4.79 -21.82
CA LEU A 150 -2.63 -5.11 -22.44
C LEU A 150 -2.61 -6.16 -23.57
N LYS A 151 -1.45 -6.52 -24.11
CA LYS A 151 -1.26 -7.52 -25.17
C LYS A 151 -1.14 -8.96 -24.64
N ARG A 152 -1.14 -9.21 -23.33
CA ARG A 152 -1.05 -10.57 -22.74
C ARG A 152 -2.40 -11.30 -22.71
N ARG A 153 -2.40 -12.59 -23.05
CA ARG A 153 -3.61 -13.46 -23.10
C ARG A 153 -4.12 -13.91 -21.72
N GLY A 154 -3.40 -13.58 -20.65
CA GLY A 154 -3.74 -13.92 -19.27
C GLY A 154 -3.26 -12.81 -18.33
N LEU A 155 -3.92 -12.71 -17.18
CA LEU A 155 -3.69 -11.71 -16.14
C LEU A 155 -2.92 -12.36 -14.97
N ASN A 156 -1.78 -11.82 -14.56
CA ASN A 156 -1.01 -12.39 -13.45
C ASN A 156 -1.75 -12.21 -12.12
N ASP A 157 -1.35 -12.94 -11.08
CA ASP A 157 -1.96 -12.78 -9.76
C ASP A 157 -1.64 -11.41 -9.12
N LYS A 158 -0.46 -10.84 -9.41
CA LYS A 158 -0.07 -9.47 -9.01
C LYS A 158 -1.01 -8.38 -9.57
N ASP A 159 -1.52 -8.60 -10.78
CA ASP A 159 -2.35 -7.64 -11.52
C ASP A 159 -3.83 -7.69 -11.08
N ARG A 160 -4.19 -8.55 -10.11
CA ARG A 160 -5.57 -8.74 -9.62
C ARG A 160 -5.83 -7.90 -8.38
N LEU A 161 -5.71 -6.59 -8.55
CA LEU A 161 -5.99 -5.60 -7.53
C LEU A 161 -7.47 -5.64 -7.10
N LEU A 162 -7.74 -5.20 -5.86
CA LEU A 162 -9.07 -5.11 -5.27
C LEU A 162 -9.19 -3.80 -4.48
N TYR A 163 -10.06 -2.91 -4.94
CA TYR A 163 -10.44 -1.69 -4.22
C TYR A 163 -11.88 -1.80 -3.73
N ALA A 164 -12.07 -1.82 -2.41
CA ALA A 164 -13.37 -1.87 -1.75
C ALA A 164 -13.27 -1.23 -0.35
N PRO A 165 -13.09 0.11 -0.26
CA PRO A 165 -12.69 0.79 0.99
C PRO A 165 -13.77 0.77 2.11
N MET A 166 -15.00 0.39 1.79
CA MET A 166 -16.12 0.20 2.74
C MET A 166 -16.48 -1.26 2.99
N ALA A 167 -15.60 -2.19 2.61
CA ALA A 167 -15.74 -3.62 2.88
C ALA A 167 -14.54 -4.12 3.68
N ASP A 168 -14.70 -5.26 4.37
CA ASP A 168 -13.56 -6.00 4.89
C ASP A 168 -12.70 -6.52 3.74
N VAL A 169 -11.44 -6.06 3.68
CA VAL A 169 -10.43 -6.53 2.73
C VAL A 169 -9.24 -7.09 3.50
N GLY A 170 -9.28 -8.40 3.76
CA GLY A 170 -8.15 -9.15 4.33
C GLY A 170 -8.13 -9.25 5.85
N GLY A 171 -9.27 -9.03 6.52
CA GLY A 171 -9.36 -8.90 7.98
C GLY A 171 -9.14 -7.46 8.43
N MET A 172 -9.53 -6.48 7.61
CA MET A 172 -9.42 -5.05 7.89
C MET A 172 -10.68 -4.33 7.42
N LEU A 173 -11.44 -3.77 8.36
CA LEU A 173 -12.65 -3.00 8.13
C LEU A 173 -12.46 -1.58 8.66
N TYR A 174 -12.59 -0.60 7.78
CA TYR A 174 -12.51 0.82 8.11
C TYR A 174 -13.90 1.36 8.47
N ASP A 175 -14.00 2.02 9.63
CA ASP A 175 -15.14 2.85 10.03
C ASP A 175 -14.67 4.32 10.15
N LYS A 176 -15.58 5.25 10.44
CA LYS A 176 -15.33 6.70 10.42
C LYS A 176 -14.18 7.15 11.35
N ASP A 177 -14.02 6.52 12.50
CA ASP A 177 -13.04 6.90 13.53
C ASP A 177 -12.25 5.71 14.10
N ALA A 178 -12.49 4.49 13.61
CA ALA A 178 -11.85 3.26 14.05
C ALA A 178 -11.48 2.34 12.87
N VAL A 179 -10.44 1.51 13.05
CA VAL A 179 -10.10 0.42 12.14
C VAL A 179 -10.22 -0.90 12.91
N TYR A 180 -11.12 -1.76 12.47
CA TYR A 180 -11.32 -3.09 13.04
C TYR A 180 -10.44 -4.08 12.29
N ILE A 181 -9.63 -4.85 13.01
CA ILE A 181 -8.72 -5.85 12.44
C ILE A 181 -9.08 -7.23 12.99
N ASP A 182 -9.45 -8.15 12.12
CA ASP A 182 -9.71 -9.55 12.47
C ASP A 182 -8.38 -10.32 12.49
N ILE A 183 -7.84 -10.54 13.69
CA ILE A 183 -6.64 -11.34 13.91
C ILE A 183 -7.08 -12.69 14.47
N PRO A 184 -6.96 -13.79 13.70
CA PRO A 184 -7.45 -15.10 14.14
C PRO A 184 -6.64 -15.61 15.34
N ASP A 185 -7.33 -16.16 16.34
CA ASP A 185 -6.84 -16.48 17.70
C ASP A 185 -5.41 -17.05 17.76
N TRP A 186 -5.06 -17.97 16.86
CA TRP A 186 -3.75 -18.63 16.80
C TRP A 186 -2.57 -17.70 16.44
N LYS A 187 -2.84 -16.46 16.01
CA LYS A 187 -1.86 -15.38 15.83
C LYS A 187 -1.84 -14.37 16.99
N VAL A 188 -2.80 -14.45 17.92
CA VAL A 188 -3.00 -13.44 18.97
C VAL A 188 -2.08 -13.74 20.16
N GLN A 189 -0.81 -13.31 20.05
CA GLN A 189 0.24 -13.58 21.04
C GLN A 189 0.33 -12.52 22.16
N TYR A 190 0.04 -11.26 21.85
CA TYR A 190 0.40 -10.12 22.72
C TYR A 190 -0.75 -9.48 23.49
N SER A 191 -2.00 -9.92 23.30
CA SER A 191 -3.12 -9.42 24.09
C SER A 191 -3.07 -9.98 25.52
N ARG A 192 -3.92 -9.42 26.40
CA ARG A 192 -4.23 -10.06 27.69
C ARG A 192 -5.27 -11.15 27.43
N ALA A 193 -4.94 -12.39 27.78
CA ALA A 193 -5.90 -13.48 27.76
C ALA A 193 -6.80 -13.39 28.99
N ASP A 194 -8.06 -12.98 28.82
CA ASP A 194 -9.05 -12.94 29.89
C ASP A 194 -9.54 -14.36 30.25
N GLY A 195 -8.64 -15.11 30.91
CA GLY A 195 -8.89 -16.37 31.64
C GLY A 195 -9.35 -17.59 30.82
N THR A 196 -9.65 -17.44 29.53
CA THR A 196 -10.38 -18.45 28.73
C THR A 196 -9.82 -18.70 27.32
N GLY A 197 -9.03 -17.78 26.77
CA GLY A 197 -8.24 -18.02 25.56
C GLY A 197 -6.99 -18.82 25.90
N GLY A 198 -6.81 -19.99 25.27
CA GLY A 198 -5.76 -20.94 25.64
C GLY A 198 -4.34 -20.45 25.29
N SER A 199 -3.42 -20.53 26.25
CA SER A 199 -1.98 -20.55 25.97
C SER A 199 -1.69 -21.64 24.93
N GLY A 200 -0.79 -21.36 23.98
CA GLY A 200 -0.25 -22.40 23.11
C GLY A 200 0.53 -23.47 23.90
N PRO A 201 1.02 -24.54 23.24
CA PRO A 201 1.86 -25.57 23.86
C PRO A 201 3.31 -25.08 24.12
N GLY A 202 3.41 -23.92 24.77
CA GLY A 202 4.62 -23.24 25.25
C GLY A 202 4.16 -22.16 26.25
N GLY A 203 4.83 -22.07 27.39
CA GLY A 203 4.50 -21.07 28.42
C GLY A 203 4.77 -19.63 27.94
N GLU A 204 4.25 -18.64 28.67
CA GLU A 204 4.41 -17.22 28.34
C GLU A 204 5.87 -16.89 28.03
N GLN A 205 6.13 -16.46 26.80
CA GLN A 205 7.48 -16.25 26.32
C GLN A 205 8.05 -14.97 26.94
N GLU A 206 9.34 -14.94 27.25
CA GLU A 206 9.99 -13.76 27.84
C GLU A 206 9.75 -12.49 27.00
N GLY A 207 9.72 -12.62 25.67
CA GLY A 207 9.36 -11.55 24.74
C GLY A 207 7.89 -11.10 24.83
N GLU A 208 6.93 -12.01 25.05
CA GLU A 208 5.51 -11.66 25.26
C GLU A 208 5.32 -10.87 26.57
N VAL A 209 5.99 -11.32 27.64
CA VAL A 209 6.01 -10.64 28.93
C VAL A 209 6.66 -9.25 28.81
N MET A 210 7.79 -9.14 28.11
CA MET A 210 8.48 -7.88 27.85
C MET A 210 7.62 -6.90 27.04
N VAL A 211 6.96 -7.36 25.96
CA VAL A 211 6.05 -6.54 25.14
C VAL A 211 4.86 -6.03 25.98
N ARG A 212 4.25 -6.88 26.81
CA ARG A 212 3.16 -6.46 27.72
C ARG A 212 3.61 -5.44 28.77
N GLN A 213 4.84 -5.54 29.26
CA GLN A 213 5.42 -4.53 30.15
C GLN A 213 5.63 -3.20 29.41
N LEU A 214 6.22 -3.21 28.21
CA LEU A 214 6.43 -2.01 27.38
C LEU A 214 5.11 -1.30 27.04
N GLN A 215 4.06 -2.05 26.67
CA GLN A 215 2.71 -1.50 26.46
C GLN A 215 2.12 -0.80 27.70
N THR A 216 2.55 -1.19 28.90
CA THR A 216 2.01 -0.64 30.16
C THR A 216 2.81 0.58 30.64
N THR A 217 4.02 0.83 30.13
CA THR A 217 4.88 1.91 30.65
C THR A 217 4.55 3.27 30.04
N GLN A 218 4.09 4.20 30.88
CA GLN A 218 3.71 5.56 30.49
C GLN A 218 4.87 6.57 30.46
N LEU A 219 5.98 6.29 31.17
CA LEU A 219 7.17 7.15 31.20
C LEU A 219 8.16 6.76 30.11
N ALA A 220 8.78 7.76 29.48
CA ALA A 220 9.80 7.58 28.45
C ALA A 220 11.04 6.85 29.01
N VAL A 221 11.79 6.17 28.13
CA VAL A 221 13.03 5.48 28.53
C VAL A 221 14.06 6.48 29.06
N ASP A 222 14.21 7.63 28.40
CA ASP A 222 15.16 8.67 28.78
C ASP A 222 14.81 9.32 30.13
N GLU A 223 13.52 9.48 30.43
CA GLU A 223 13.04 9.99 31.72
C GLU A 223 13.35 9.00 32.85
N LYS A 224 13.14 7.70 32.62
CA LYS A 224 13.55 6.63 33.55
C LYS A 224 15.07 6.58 33.73
N LEU A 225 15.85 6.82 32.67
CA LEU A 225 17.31 6.87 32.74
C LEU A 225 17.81 8.09 33.52
N ALA A 226 17.19 9.27 33.32
CA ALA A 226 17.50 10.47 34.07
C ALA A 226 17.12 10.37 35.56
N ALA A 227 16.02 9.67 35.88
CA ALA A 227 15.64 9.35 37.26
C ALA A 227 16.47 8.19 37.86
N SER A 228 17.10 7.36 37.03
CA SER A 228 17.98 6.28 37.49
C SER A 228 19.27 6.86 38.08
N LYS A 229 19.79 6.20 39.12
CA LYS A 229 21.06 6.59 39.75
C LYS A 229 22.05 5.45 39.70
N ILE A 230 23.16 5.68 39.00
CA ILE A 230 24.20 4.67 38.78
C ILE A 230 25.20 4.73 39.93
N ARG A 231 25.64 3.57 40.42
CA ARG A 231 26.72 3.44 41.41
C ARG A 231 27.87 2.66 40.77
N MET A 232 28.97 3.34 40.47
CA MET A 232 30.12 2.74 39.78
C MET A 232 30.97 1.80 40.66
N PHE A 233 31.02 2.04 41.98
CA PHE A 233 31.84 1.27 42.93
C PHE A 233 31.05 0.85 44.17
N GLN A 234 31.35 -0.32 44.74
CA GLN A 234 30.73 -0.77 46.00
C GLN A 234 31.10 0.19 47.14
N GLY A 235 30.09 0.85 47.72
CA GLY A 235 30.24 1.92 48.72
C GLY A 235 30.26 3.35 48.15
N GLY A 236 30.32 3.53 46.83
CA GLY A 236 30.37 4.85 46.19
C GLY A 236 29.05 5.64 46.21
N LYS A 237 29.16 6.96 46.04
CA LYS A 237 28.02 7.89 45.83
C LYS A 237 27.20 7.41 44.61
N LEU A 238 25.88 7.60 44.71
CA LEU A 238 24.93 7.43 43.61
C LEU A 238 24.99 8.67 42.70
N LEU A 239 25.25 8.48 41.41
CA LEU A 239 25.30 9.54 40.41
C LEU A 239 23.98 9.58 39.61
N SER A 240 23.36 10.75 39.54
CA SER A 240 22.25 11.07 38.63
C SER A 240 22.78 11.62 37.30
N ALA A 241 22.03 11.45 36.20
CA ALA A 241 22.44 11.97 34.88
C ALA A 241 22.63 13.50 34.83
N HIS A 242 21.96 14.25 35.71
CA HIS A 242 22.13 15.70 35.86
C HIS A 242 23.46 16.06 36.56
N GLU A 243 23.98 15.21 37.45
CA GLU A 243 25.22 15.48 38.20
C GLU A 243 26.49 15.28 37.34
N THR A 244 26.35 14.76 36.13
CA THR A 244 27.46 14.50 35.18
C THR A 244 27.57 15.53 34.05
N LEU A 245 26.76 16.59 34.08
CA LEU A 245 26.82 17.70 33.12
C LEU A 245 27.35 19.00 33.74
N ASP A 246 27.15 19.20 35.05
CA ASP A 246 27.67 20.35 35.83
C ASP A 246 29.18 20.23 36.19
N SER A 247 29.97 19.53 35.37
CA SER A 247 31.42 19.35 35.58
C SER A 247 32.24 19.54 34.29
N GLN A 248 31.90 20.61 33.56
CA GLN A 248 32.77 21.23 32.57
C GLN A 248 33.10 22.63 33.08
N ASP A 249 34.23 22.76 33.78
CA ASP A 249 34.82 24.08 34.08
C ASP A 249 35.25 24.74 32.76
N PRO A 250 34.83 25.99 32.47
CA PRO A 250 35.27 26.75 31.32
C PRO A 250 36.04 27.99 31.80
N ASP A 251 37.33 27.81 32.13
CA ASP A 251 38.29 28.91 32.30
C ASP A 251 39.49 28.67 31.39
N ASP A 252 40.12 29.78 30.99
CA ASP A 252 41.02 29.91 29.83
C ASP A 252 42.50 30.07 30.27
N ASP A 253 43.39 30.29 29.28
CA ASP A 253 44.81 30.64 29.45
C ASP A 253 45.71 29.50 30.05
N GLU A 254 47.04 29.46 29.88
CA GLU A 254 48.00 30.42 29.30
C GLU A 254 48.80 29.79 28.12
N GLU A 255 49.43 30.65 27.31
CA GLU A 255 50.45 30.30 26.31
C GLU A 255 51.78 29.94 27.00
N ASP A 256 52.58 29.04 26.42
CA ASP A 256 54.05 29.17 26.44
C ASP A 256 54.69 28.41 25.26
N ASP A 257 55.86 28.91 24.81
CA ASP A 257 56.58 28.50 23.59
C ASP A 257 57.80 27.57 23.90
N GLU A 258 58.77 27.47 22.98
CA GLU A 258 60.05 26.73 23.07
C GLU A 258 59.92 25.18 22.98
N ASP A 259 60.68 24.38 22.23
CA ASP A 259 61.74 24.46 21.21
C ASP A 259 62.24 22.97 21.08
N ASP A 260 63.05 22.44 20.15
CA ASP A 260 63.70 22.85 18.89
C ASP A 260 64.18 21.52 18.18
N GLU A 261 64.77 21.62 16.97
CA GLU A 261 65.53 20.60 16.20
C GLU A 261 64.79 19.38 15.60
N GLY A 262 65.29 18.86 14.45
CA GLY A 262 64.82 17.54 13.96
C GLY A 262 65.22 17.03 12.56
N MET A 263 65.29 17.90 11.54
CA MET A 263 65.98 17.72 10.23
C MET A 263 65.83 16.41 9.38
N SER A 264 65.27 16.56 8.16
CA SER A 264 65.60 15.84 6.88
C SER A 264 65.13 14.40 6.59
N GLY A 265 64.79 14.15 5.30
CA GLY A 265 64.66 12.81 4.67
C GLY A 265 63.34 12.59 3.89
N SER A 266 63.06 13.29 2.77
CA SER A 266 63.53 13.03 1.39
C SER A 266 63.08 11.69 0.75
N ASP A 267 62.28 11.81 -0.32
CA ASP A 267 62.21 11.02 -1.55
C ASP A 267 62.02 9.48 -1.53
N ASP A 268 61.02 8.99 -2.27
CA ASP A 268 61.25 8.24 -3.52
C ASP A 268 59.98 8.21 -4.42
N GLU A 269 60.11 7.92 -5.71
CA GLU A 269 59.01 7.92 -6.71
C GLU A 269 58.76 6.54 -7.38
N GLY A 270 57.53 6.35 -7.88
CA GLY A 270 57.33 5.80 -9.23
C GLY A 270 56.73 4.39 -9.40
N GLY A 271 56.25 4.14 -10.64
CA GLY A 271 55.69 2.89 -11.15
C GLY A 271 54.15 2.79 -10.99
N SER A 272 53.31 2.83 -12.03
CA SER A 272 53.14 1.91 -13.19
C SER A 272 52.69 0.49 -12.78
N ASP A 273 51.70 -0.16 -13.39
CA ASP A 273 51.14 -0.01 -14.76
C ASP A 273 49.65 -0.47 -14.84
N ALA A 274 49.11 -0.57 -16.06
CA ALA A 274 47.80 -1.10 -16.51
C ALA A 274 47.24 -2.36 -15.78
N GLY A 275 45.95 -2.70 -15.88
CA GLY A 275 44.84 -2.10 -16.64
C GLY A 275 43.87 -3.19 -17.18
N GLU A 276 42.59 -2.84 -17.38
CA GLU A 276 41.47 -3.72 -17.83
C GLU A 276 41.13 -4.90 -16.86
N GLY A 277 39.92 -5.47 -16.82
CA GLY A 277 38.64 -5.11 -17.46
C GLY A 277 37.62 -6.26 -17.36
N SER A 278 36.30 -5.97 -17.30
CA SER A 278 35.14 -6.92 -17.32
C SER A 278 35.08 -7.97 -16.18
N ASP A 279 34.10 -7.88 -15.28
CA ASP A 279 32.72 -8.44 -15.39
C ASP A 279 32.62 -9.95 -15.16
N TRP A 280 31.93 -10.34 -14.08
CA TRP A 280 31.25 -11.64 -13.95
C TRP A 280 29.94 -11.46 -13.14
N SER A 281 28.85 -11.96 -13.71
CA SER A 281 27.50 -11.87 -13.15
C SER A 281 27.16 -12.98 -12.14
N SER A 282 26.07 -12.77 -11.40
CA SER A 282 25.31 -13.79 -10.65
C SER A 282 24.96 -14.98 -11.57
N ASP A 283 24.90 -16.23 -11.11
CA ASP A 283 23.91 -16.74 -10.15
C ASP A 283 24.34 -18.06 -9.47
N GLY A 284 23.52 -18.56 -8.55
CA GLY A 284 23.74 -19.86 -7.88
C GLY A 284 22.47 -20.69 -7.76
N ASP A 285 22.60 -21.99 -8.02
CA ASP A 285 21.59 -23.02 -7.79
C ASP A 285 22.28 -24.18 -7.03
N ASP A 286 21.67 -24.65 -5.95
CA ASP A 286 22.12 -25.80 -5.16
C ASP A 286 21.44 -27.10 -5.66
N ASP A 287 22.21 -28.19 -5.84
CA ASP A 287 21.68 -29.54 -6.08
C ASP A 287 22.44 -30.61 -5.27
N ASP A 288 21.78 -31.74 -5.02
CA ASP A 288 22.07 -32.68 -3.92
C ASP A 288 23.06 -33.81 -4.29
N GLY A 289 23.86 -34.32 -3.33
CA GLY A 289 24.74 -35.48 -3.59
C GLY A 289 25.98 -35.64 -2.68
N PRO A 290 26.14 -36.78 -1.96
CA PRO A 290 27.24 -36.96 -1.00
C PRO A 290 28.39 -37.88 -1.47
N HIS A 291 29.62 -37.54 -1.06
CA HIS A 291 30.67 -38.41 -0.43
C HIS A 291 32.13 -38.10 -0.80
N ALA A 292 32.99 -38.26 0.22
CA ALA A 292 34.38 -38.76 0.17
C ALA A 292 35.57 -37.83 -0.16
N HIS A 293 36.30 -37.51 0.93
CA HIS A 293 37.75 -37.71 1.07
C HIS A 293 38.79 -36.66 0.55
N LYS A 294 39.34 -35.96 1.55
CA LYS A 294 40.77 -35.91 1.94
C LYS A 294 41.74 -34.88 1.32
N LEU A 295 42.37 -34.14 2.25
CA LEU A 295 43.72 -33.51 2.23
C LEU A 295 43.91 -32.22 1.39
N GLY A 296 44.69 -31.30 1.96
CA GLY A 296 45.11 -30.05 1.30
C GLY A 296 45.23 -28.86 2.25
N ALA A 297 46.16 -28.90 3.21
CA ALA A 297 46.31 -27.83 4.21
C ALA A 297 47.41 -26.83 3.84
N SER A 298 47.09 -25.53 3.91
CA SER A 298 48.00 -24.47 4.36
C SER A 298 47.18 -23.32 4.94
N ALA A 299 47.79 -22.49 5.79
CA ALA A 299 47.09 -21.42 6.50
C ALA A 299 47.91 -20.12 6.49
N ALA A 300 47.22 -18.99 6.35
CA ALA A 300 47.72 -17.67 6.69
C ALA A 300 46.53 -16.79 7.11
N ALA A 301 46.72 -15.92 8.10
CA ALA A 301 45.67 -15.03 8.60
C ALA A 301 45.76 -13.63 7.95
N GLY A 302 44.61 -13.00 7.69
CA GLY A 302 44.51 -11.61 7.27
C GLY A 302 43.55 -10.84 8.18
N GLY A 303 44.07 -9.89 8.96
CA GLY A 303 43.26 -9.07 9.88
C GLY A 303 42.52 -7.95 9.15
N LYS A 304 41.26 -7.71 9.49
CA LYS A 304 40.48 -6.57 8.95
C LYS A 304 40.68 -5.31 9.80
N ALA A 305 41.12 -4.22 9.16
CA ALA A 305 41.22 -2.91 9.78
C ALA A 305 39.83 -2.30 10.06
N ARG A 306 39.73 -1.46 11.10
CA ARG A 306 38.48 -0.77 11.50
C ARG A 306 38.42 0.63 10.87
N VAL A 307 37.47 0.84 9.96
CA VAL A 307 37.12 2.20 9.51
C VAL A 307 36.37 2.94 10.63
N ARG A 308 36.67 4.23 10.83
CA ARG A 308 35.98 5.11 11.80
C ARG A 308 34.80 5.83 11.12
N PRO A 309 33.59 5.88 11.72
CA PRO A 309 32.48 6.66 11.18
C PRO A 309 32.65 8.16 11.47
N GLN A 310 32.29 9.00 10.49
CA GLN A 310 32.23 10.46 10.62
C GLN A 310 30.80 10.91 10.98
N ALA A 311 30.66 12.06 11.63
CA ALA A 311 29.38 12.61 12.08
C ALA A 311 29.11 13.99 11.45
N VAL A 312 27.83 14.35 11.35
CA VAL A 312 27.36 15.60 10.72
C VAL A 312 26.32 16.27 11.64
N ALA A 313 26.39 17.60 11.78
CA ALA A 313 25.42 18.37 12.54
C ALA A 313 24.19 18.74 11.69
N GLY A 314 22.99 18.59 12.25
CA GLY A 314 21.77 19.17 11.68
C GLY A 314 21.51 20.59 12.19
N SER A 315 20.65 21.35 11.51
CA SER A 315 20.28 22.73 11.85
C SER A 315 19.52 22.90 13.19
N ASP A 316 19.12 21.80 13.82
CA ASP A 316 18.56 21.73 15.19
C ASP A 316 19.65 21.46 16.25
N GLY A 317 20.92 21.78 15.95
CA GLY A 317 22.09 21.58 16.83
C GLY A 317 22.49 20.12 17.09
N ARG A 318 21.65 19.14 16.73
CA ARG A 318 21.89 17.71 17.00
C ARG A 318 22.85 17.09 15.99
N VAL A 319 23.94 16.51 16.48
CA VAL A 319 24.89 15.71 15.70
C VAL A 319 24.31 14.31 15.45
N ARG A 320 24.37 13.85 14.19
CA ARG A 320 23.94 12.50 13.78
C ARG A 320 25.05 11.81 12.97
N ARG A 321 25.05 10.47 12.98
CA ARG A 321 25.91 9.67 12.11
C ARG A 321 25.31 9.67 10.71
N ARG A 322 26.11 9.88 9.65
CA ARG A 322 25.63 9.80 8.26
C ARG A 322 25.17 8.38 7.97
N ALA A 323 23.92 8.21 7.54
CA ALA A 323 23.48 6.97 6.93
C ALA A 323 24.11 6.87 5.54
N LEU A 324 24.90 5.82 5.32
CA LEU A 324 25.45 5.50 4.01
C LEU A 324 24.50 4.51 3.33
N PHE A 325 23.59 5.04 2.53
CA PHE A 325 22.91 4.26 1.50
C PHE A 325 23.86 4.15 0.29
N GLY A 326 23.81 3.03 -0.43
CA GLY A 326 24.63 2.83 -1.62
C GLY A 326 24.21 3.73 -2.78
N ASP A 327 25.11 3.93 -3.73
CA ASP A 327 24.89 4.75 -4.92
C ASP A 327 23.83 4.13 -5.84
N ASP A 328 22.59 4.59 -5.73
CA ASP A 328 21.53 4.45 -6.75
C ASP A 328 20.35 5.42 -6.45
N ALA A 329 20.70 6.71 -6.27
CA ALA A 329 19.74 7.79 -6.04
C ALA A 329 20.00 8.94 -7.02
N VAL A 330 19.15 9.06 -8.04
CA VAL A 330 19.21 10.15 -9.03
C VAL A 330 18.41 11.37 -8.55
N ASP A 331 19.11 12.46 -8.27
CA ASP A 331 18.48 13.79 -8.15
C ASP A 331 17.92 14.23 -9.50
N VAL A 332 16.71 14.81 -9.51
CA VAL A 332 16.11 15.42 -10.70
C VAL A 332 15.60 16.81 -10.32
N ALA A 333 16.28 17.84 -10.83
CA ALA A 333 15.97 19.24 -10.55
C ALA A 333 14.80 19.76 -11.42
N ALA A 334 14.20 20.88 -10.99
CA ALA A 334 13.21 21.59 -11.80
C ALA A 334 13.87 22.37 -12.95
N GLY A 335 13.18 22.45 -14.09
CA GLY A 335 13.53 23.24 -15.27
C GLY A 335 12.27 23.56 -16.07
N SER A 336 12.30 24.64 -16.84
CA SER A 336 11.14 25.27 -17.50
C SER A 336 11.50 25.75 -18.91
N GLU A 337 10.48 25.88 -19.77
CA GLU A 337 10.51 26.58 -21.07
C GLU A 337 11.43 25.95 -22.15
N ASP A 338 11.12 25.94 -23.45
CA ASP A 338 9.81 25.94 -24.13
C ASP A 338 9.98 25.09 -25.44
N GLU A 339 9.47 25.29 -26.67
CA GLU A 339 8.71 26.33 -27.39
C GLU A 339 7.57 25.65 -28.22
N GLU A 340 7.40 25.98 -29.51
CA GLU A 340 6.28 25.56 -30.38
C GLU A 340 6.70 24.56 -31.48
N ASP A 341 5.74 23.86 -32.10
CA ASP A 341 5.69 23.80 -33.58
C ASP A 341 4.26 23.55 -34.09
N SER A 342 3.93 24.08 -35.27
CA SER A 342 2.55 24.16 -35.78
C SER A 342 2.47 24.12 -37.32
N GLU A 343 2.10 22.98 -37.88
CA GLU A 343 1.61 22.89 -39.26
C GLU A 343 0.25 22.20 -39.34
N GLY A 344 -0.65 22.79 -40.14
CA GLY A 344 -1.87 22.18 -40.59
C GLY A 344 -2.22 22.71 -41.97
N GLU A 345 -2.62 21.83 -42.88
CA GLU A 345 -3.21 22.21 -44.17
C GLU A 345 -4.63 21.65 -44.27
N GLU A 346 -5.56 22.52 -44.66
CA GLU A 346 -6.86 22.15 -45.20
C GLU A 346 -6.68 21.73 -46.66
N ASP A 347 -7.56 20.88 -47.22
CA ASP A 347 -8.58 21.28 -48.22
C ASP A 347 -9.28 20.05 -48.84
N ALA A 348 -10.04 20.28 -49.92
CA ALA A 348 -10.63 19.36 -50.89
C ALA A 348 -11.99 18.71 -50.54
N GLN A 349 -13.04 19.42 -50.93
CA GLN A 349 -14.39 18.87 -51.14
C GLN A 349 -14.44 17.99 -52.41
N GLU A 350 -15.17 16.86 -52.36
CA GLU A 350 -16.08 16.36 -53.42
C GLU A 350 -16.72 15.04 -52.94
N GLY A 351 -17.91 14.61 -53.38
CA GLY A 351 -18.89 15.23 -54.26
C GLY A 351 -20.16 14.36 -54.33
N LEU A 352 -21.34 14.93 -54.60
CA LEU A 352 -22.57 14.13 -54.72
C LEU A 352 -22.60 13.35 -56.04
N PHE A 353 -22.75 12.03 -55.96
CA PHE A 353 -23.40 11.26 -57.04
C PHE A 353 -24.34 10.19 -56.50
N GLY A 354 -25.57 10.22 -57.00
CA GLY A 354 -26.56 9.16 -56.80
C GLY A 354 -27.24 8.82 -58.12
N ARG A 355 -27.23 7.53 -58.48
CA ARG A 355 -28.14 6.83 -59.41
C ARG A 355 -27.71 5.35 -59.49
N GLY A 356 -28.69 4.45 -59.49
CA GLY A 356 -28.51 3.00 -59.40
C GLY A 356 -29.73 2.39 -58.73
#